data_AF-A0A1I0QYE2-F1
#
_entry.id   AF-A0A1I0QYE2-F1
#
_cell.length_a   1.000
_cell.length_b   1.000
_cell.length_c   1.000
_cell.angle_alpha   90.00
_cell.angle_beta   90.00
_cell.angle_gamma   90.00
#
_symmetry.space_group_name_H-M   'P 1'
#
loop_
_entity.id
_entity.type
_entity.pdbx_description
1 polymer ?
#
loop_
_entity_poly.entity_id
_entity_poly.type
_entity_poly.pdbx_seq_one_letter_code
_entity_poly.pdbx_strand_id
1 'polypeptide(L)' 'MEPKKKNKPNSLVIILFALVVLMVIVYFILVTFFPAVFSSLNTGDLQPVPNK' A
#
# COMPACT_ATOMS: atom_id res chain seq x y z
N MET A 1 22.63 6.62 -36.95
CA MET A 1 21.18 6.61 -36.60
C MET A 1 20.95 7.77 -35.64
N GLU A 2 20.08 8.72 -35.99
CA GLU A 2 19.74 9.82 -35.08
C GLU A 2 19.03 9.26 -33.83
N PRO A 3 19.30 9.79 -32.63
CA PRO A 3 18.82 9.19 -31.39
C PRO A 3 17.31 9.35 -31.27
N LYS A 4 16.59 8.21 -31.36
CA LYS A 4 15.15 8.11 -31.15
C LYS A 4 14.76 8.64 -29.77
N LYS A 5 13.72 9.49 -29.75
CA LYS A 5 12.99 9.98 -28.57
C LYS A 5 12.93 8.92 -27.47
N LYS A 6 13.65 9.15 -26.37
CA LYS A 6 13.70 8.23 -25.22
C LYS A 6 12.30 8.13 -24.59
N ASN A 7 11.73 6.92 -24.53
CA ASN A 7 10.46 6.69 -23.84
C ASN A 7 10.67 6.92 -22.34
N LYS A 8 10.28 8.10 -21.87
CA LYS A 8 10.23 8.40 -20.44
C LYS A 8 8.80 8.13 -19.98
N PRO A 9 8.61 7.44 -18.84
CA PRO A 9 7.28 7.25 -18.30
C PRO A 9 6.61 8.61 -18.12
N ASN A 10 5.33 8.67 -18.46
CA ASN A 10 4.56 9.89 -18.31
C ASN A 10 4.59 10.34 -16.85
N SER A 11 4.72 11.65 -16.61
CA SER A 11 4.75 12.23 -15.25
C SER A 11 3.54 11.79 -14.43
N LEU A 12 2.36 11.68 -15.06
CA LEU A 12 1.16 11.14 -14.44
C LEU A 12 1.34 9.74 -13.85
N VAL A 13 2.04 8.85 -14.57
CA VAL A 13 2.28 7.46 -14.11
C VAL A 13 3.20 7.45 -12.90
N ILE A 14 4.22 8.30 -12.90
CA ILE A 14 5.16 8.44 -11.78
C ILE A 14 4.43 8.94 -10.53
N ILE A 15 3.58 9.96 -10.69
CA ILE A 15 2.78 10.52 -9.59
C ILE A 15 1.80 9.48 -9.05
N LEU A 16 1.11 8.75 -9.92
CA LEU A 16 0.15 7.72 -9.50
C LEU A 16 0.83 6.62 -8.69
N PHE A 17 2.01 6.17 -9.13
CA PHE A 17 2.80 5.18 -8.40
C PHE A 17 3.29 5.72 -7.05
N ALA A 18 3.76 6.97 -7.01
CA ALA A 18 4.20 7.61 -5.78
C ALA A 18 3.06 7.73 -4.74
N LEU A 19 1.82 7.99 -5.17
CA LEU A 19 0.66 8.04 -4.27
C LEU A 19 0.37 6.68 -3.61
N VAL A 20 0.52 5.59 -4.36
CA VAL A 20 0.35 4.23 -3.81
C VAL A 20 1.41 3.95 -2.75
N VAL A 21 2.67 4.25 -3.05
CA VAL A 21 3.77 4.09 -2.08
C VAL A 21 3.55 4.96 -0.84
N LEU A 22 3.09 6.20 -1.03
CA LEU A 22 2.77 7.11 0.06
C LEU A 22 1.66 6.55 0.96
N MET A 23 0.59 5.99 0.39
CA MET A 23 -0.49 5.34 1.16
C MET A 23 0.03 4.19 2.02
N VAL A 24 0.93 3.36 1.48
CA VAL A 24 1.54 2.25 2.22
C VAL A 24 2.34 2.77 3.42
N ILE A 25 3.14 3.82 3.22
CA ILE A 25 3.91 4.43 4.32
C ILE A 25 2.98 5.00 5.39
N VAL A 26 1.94 5.72 4.99
CA VAL A 26 0.95 6.28 5.93
C VAL A 26 0.27 5.18 6.73
N TYR A 27 -0.11 4.06 6.09
CA TYR A 27 -0.69 2.91 6.78
C TYR A 27 0.25 2.38 7.88
N PHE A 28 1.54 2.18 7.58
CA PHE A 28 2.49 1.70 8.58
C PHE A 28 2.66 2.66 9.76
N ILE A 29 2.70 3.97 9.50
CA ILE A 29 2.75 4.98 10.55
C ILE A 29 1.48 4.88 11.43
N LEU A 30 0.30 4.85 10.81
CA LEU A 30 -0.96 4.79 11.56
C LEU A 30 -1.08 3.51 12.40
N VAL A 31 -0.72 2.36 11.87
CA VAL A 31 -0.76 1.09 12.62
C VAL A 31 0.21 1.11 13.80
N THR A 32 1.39 1.71 13.63
CA THR A 32 2.42 1.75 14.69
C THR A 32 2.05 2.71 15.82
N PHE A 33 1.55 3.91 15.49
CA PHE A 33 1.28 4.96 16.47
C PHE A 33 -0.17 4.99 16.98
N PHE A 34 -1.12 4.46 16.19
CA PHE A 34 -2.55 4.45 16.51
C PHE A 34 -3.16 3.04 16.43
N PRO A 35 -2.60 2.03 17.12
CA PRO A 35 -3.05 0.64 17.01
C PRO A 35 -4.53 0.45 17.39
N ALA A 36 -5.05 1.25 18.32
CA ALA A 36 -6.45 1.19 18.76
C ALA A 36 -7.47 1.52 17.66
N VAL A 37 -7.09 2.28 16.62
CA VAL A 37 -7.98 2.55 15.47
C VAL A 37 -8.20 1.29 14.63
N PHE A 38 -7.24 0.36 14.68
CA PHE A 38 -7.23 -0.87 13.90
C PHE A 38 -7.66 -2.09 14.70
N SER A 39 -7.94 -1.96 16.01
CA SER A 39 -8.28 -3.10 16.88
C SER A 39 -9.66 -3.71 16.61
N SER A 40 -10.54 -2.99 15.90
CA SER A 40 -11.85 -3.50 15.46
C SER A 40 -11.80 -4.20 14.10
N LEU A 41 -10.64 -4.20 13.43
CA LEU A 41 -10.48 -4.92 12.18
C LEU A 41 -10.38 -6.42 12.45
N ASN A 42 -10.98 -7.21 11.56
CA ASN A 42 -10.86 -8.66 11.61
C ASN A 42 -9.38 -9.05 11.48
N THR A 43 -8.80 -9.59 12.55
CA THR A 43 -7.42 -10.11 12.59
C THR A 43 -7.27 -11.47 11.92
N GLY A 44 -8.38 -12.12 11.56
CA GLY A 44 -8.38 -13.48 11.01
C GLY A 44 -8.25 -14.57 12.07
N ASP A 45 -8.24 -14.22 13.37
CA ASP A 45 -8.14 -15.16 14.48
C ASP A 45 -9.40 -16.03 14.65
N LEU A 46 -10.54 -15.61 14.08
CA LEU A 46 -11.75 -16.41 14.05
C LEU A 46 -11.61 -17.52 13.00
N GLN A 47 -10.98 -18.63 13.40
CA GLN A 47 -10.92 -19.84 12.60
C GLN A 47 -12.37 -20.38 12.44
N PRO A 48 -12.92 -20.49 11.20
CA PRO A 48 -14.30 -20.92 11.00
C PRO A 48 -14.58 -22.37 11.42
N VAL A 49 -13.52 -23.13 11.71
CA VAL A 49 -13.59 -24.57 11.95
C VAL A 49 -12.88 -24.87 13.27
N PRO A 50 -13.58 -25.37 14.30
CA PRO A 50 -12.95 -25.88 15.51
C PRO A 50 -12.00 -27.03 15.17
N ASN A 51 -10.77 -27.01 15.69
CA ASN A 51 -9.90 -28.18 15.65
C ASN A 51 -10.58 -29.32 16.43
N LYS A 52 -10.80 -30.44 15.75
CA LYS A 52 -11.30 -31.68 16.36
C LYS A 52 -10.32 -32.25 17.39
#